data_AF-A0A022XY76-F1
#
_entry.id   AF-A0A022XY76-F1
#
_cell.length_a   1.000
_cell.length_b   1.000
_cell.length_c   1.000
_cell.angle_alpha   90.00
_cell.angle_beta   90.00
_cell.angle_gamma   90.00
#
_symmetry.space_group_name_H-M   'P 1'
#
loop_
_entity.id
_entity.type
_entity.pdbx_description
1 polymer ?
#
loop_
_entity_poly.entity_id
_entity_poly.type
_entity_poly.pdbx_seq_one_letter_code
_entity_poly.pdbx_strand_id
1 'polypeptide(L)'
;MIEAKIKLLLQMSLILIWGANKPVIRVARIAGQFAKPRSSAVETVNGVTMPSFRGDNVNGFEATPESRKPDPSRLVDAYFHSAATLNYIRAALASGIADLHSPLDWGLGHVKTPAIKEKYEKITSRVTDSLRFMRTVGLDTARGIETADIYTSHEGLILEYEETLTRASRNPVEPAGSRSIPQTAQEENEFYYDLSGHFLWIGDRTRQLDGGHVEFFRGISNPIGIKVGPSMQPDELVALLDIVNPDKELGKVTLISRYGGSKIADHLPSHIKAVQASGHIPIWQCDPMHGNTRSTPSGVKTRNFSDILSELRQALEIHRAHNSYLGGMHLELTGEAVTECVGGAAGLTEDGLSERYTPPSATPD
;
A
#
# COMPACT_ATOMS: atom_id res chain seq x y z
N MET A 1 7.21 16.48 -2.22
CA MET A 1 7.06 15.04 -1.97
C MET A 1 5.98 14.62 -0.95
N ILE A 2 6.14 14.76 0.39
CA ILE A 2 5.19 14.18 1.39
C ILE A 2 3.76 14.71 1.20
N GLU A 3 3.59 16.03 1.23
CA GLU A 3 2.30 16.70 1.05
C GLU A 3 1.60 16.31 -0.26
N ALA A 4 2.34 16.24 -1.37
CA ALA A 4 1.78 15.87 -2.67
C ALA A 4 1.21 14.45 -2.67
N LYS A 5 1.90 13.49 -2.03
CA LYS A 5 1.42 12.11 -1.88
C LYS A 5 0.17 12.03 -1.00
N ILE A 6 0.12 12.80 0.09
CA ILE A 6 -1.05 12.87 0.98
C ILE A 6 -2.26 13.46 0.23
N LYS A 7 -2.08 14.57 -0.49
CA LYS A 7 -3.14 15.17 -1.32
C LYS A 7 -3.67 14.21 -2.37
N LEU A 8 -2.78 13.50 -3.09
CA LEU A 8 -3.19 12.51 -4.07
C LEU A 8 -4.03 11.38 -3.44
N LEU A 9 -3.58 10.84 -2.29
CA LEU A 9 -4.30 9.79 -1.58
C LEU A 9 -5.70 10.26 -1.13
N LEU A 10 -5.81 11.51 -0.66
CA LEU A 10 -7.08 12.13 -0.29
C LEU A 10 -8.00 12.30 -1.51
N GLN A 11 -7.49 12.83 -2.63
CA GLN A 11 -8.24 12.99 -3.88
C GLN A 11 -8.81 11.66 -4.38
N MET A 12 -7.96 10.63 -4.45
CA MET A 12 -8.39 9.29 -4.86
C MET A 12 -9.46 8.73 -3.93
N SER A 13 -9.29 8.91 -2.62
CA SER A 13 -10.27 8.41 -1.65
C SER A 13 -11.66 9.02 -1.83
N LEU A 14 -11.75 10.32 -2.19
CA LEU A 14 -13.05 10.98 -2.41
C LEU A 14 -13.75 10.46 -3.66
N ILE A 15 -12.99 10.24 -4.73
CA ILE A 15 -13.50 9.63 -5.96
C ILE A 15 -14.02 8.23 -5.67
N LEU A 16 -13.29 7.44 -4.88
CA LEU A 16 -13.69 6.10 -4.49
C LEU A 16 -14.93 6.10 -3.57
N ILE A 17 -14.99 6.98 -2.58
CA ILE A 17 -16.17 7.13 -1.70
C ILE A 17 -17.40 7.46 -2.53
N TRP A 18 -17.28 8.44 -3.44
CA TRP A 18 -18.38 8.86 -4.30
C TRP A 18 -18.80 7.74 -5.27
N GLY A 19 -17.84 7.06 -5.90
CA GLY A 19 -18.10 6.03 -6.91
C GLY A 19 -18.58 4.70 -6.33
N ALA A 20 -18.09 4.31 -5.15
CA ALA A 20 -18.44 3.04 -4.49
C ALA A 20 -19.57 3.19 -3.47
N ASN A 21 -19.89 4.42 -3.06
CA ASN A 21 -20.82 4.74 -1.97
C ASN A 21 -20.50 3.96 -0.68
N LYS A 22 -19.21 3.93 -0.33
CA LYS A 22 -18.68 3.21 0.84
C LYS A 22 -17.58 4.03 1.52
N PRO A 23 -17.40 3.91 2.85
CA PRO A 23 -16.22 4.46 3.52
C PRO A 23 -14.92 3.87 2.94
N VAL A 24 -13.88 4.69 2.89
CA VAL A 24 -12.54 4.29 2.42
C VAL A 24 -11.53 4.52 3.54
N ILE A 25 -10.83 3.45 3.92
CA ILE A 25 -9.68 3.51 4.83
C ILE A 25 -8.43 3.86 4.02
N ARG A 26 -7.67 4.86 4.47
CA ARG A 26 -6.50 5.38 3.76
C ARG A 26 -5.24 4.88 4.46
N VAL A 27 -4.51 3.99 3.79
CA VAL A 27 -3.25 3.46 4.30
C VAL A 27 -2.14 3.84 3.32
N ALA A 28 -1.21 4.67 3.76
CA ALA A 28 -0.13 5.21 2.96
C ALA A 28 1.14 4.37 3.11
N ARG A 29 1.83 4.07 2.00
CA ARG A 29 3.21 3.55 1.98
C ARG A 29 4.18 4.69 2.31
N ILE A 30 4.37 4.99 3.59
CA ILE A 30 5.10 6.17 4.07
C ILE A 30 5.59 5.97 5.51
N ALA A 31 6.63 6.73 5.90
CA ALA A 31 7.19 6.73 7.25
C ALA A 31 7.66 5.33 7.74
N GLY A 32 8.41 4.62 6.89
CA GLY A 32 8.95 3.29 7.20
C GLY A 32 9.35 2.49 5.96
N GLN A 33 8.83 2.85 4.79
CA GLN A 33 9.03 2.11 3.53
C GLN A 33 10.41 2.34 2.86
N PHE A 34 11.49 2.08 3.58
CA PHE A 34 12.86 2.27 3.08
C PHE A 34 13.44 0.99 2.47
N ALA A 35 13.26 -0.15 3.14
CA ALA A 35 13.86 -1.41 2.74
C ALA A 35 13.27 -1.95 1.42
N LYS A 36 14.10 -2.67 0.66
CA LYS A 36 13.74 -3.25 -0.64
C LYS A 36 14.25 -4.69 -0.76
N PRO A 37 13.37 -5.67 -1.02
CA PRO A 37 13.82 -7.02 -1.33
C PRO A 37 14.42 -7.04 -2.75
N ARG A 38 15.51 -7.79 -2.94
CA ARG A 38 16.22 -7.91 -4.23
C ARG A 38 16.24 -9.36 -4.70
N SER A 39 16.14 -9.55 -6.01
CA SER A 39 16.25 -10.87 -6.66
C SER A 39 17.66 -11.42 -6.67
N SER A 40 18.67 -10.55 -6.56
CA SER A 40 20.08 -10.92 -6.47
C SER A 40 20.71 -10.18 -5.28
N ALA A 41 21.66 -10.82 -4.62
CA ALA A 41 22.42 -10.20 -3.54
C ALA A 41 23.43 -9.15 -4.06
N VAL A 42 23.89 -9.30 -5.30
CA VAL A 42 24.87 -8.43 -5.96
C VAL A 42 24.32 -7.90 -7.28
N GLU A 43 24.82 -6.75 -7.72
CA GLU A 43 24.58 -6.21 -9.05
C GLU A 43 25.88 -5.71 -9.69
N THR A 44 25.94 -5.76 -11.01
CA THR A 44 27.08 -5.28 -11.80
C THR A 44 26.65 -4.05 -12.58
N VAL A 45 27.25 -2.92 -12.28
CA VAL A 45 26.99 -1.63 -12.95
C VAL A 45 28.30 -1.15 -13.57
N ASN A 46 28.31 -0.88 -14.87
CA ASN A 46 29.50 -0.45 -15.62
C ASN A 46 30.73 -1.38 -15.40
N GLY A 47 30.49 -2.70 -15.33
CA GLY A 47 31.54 -3.71 -15.14
C GLY A 47 32.02 -3.89 -13.69
N VAL A 48 31.54 -3.09 -12.74
CA VAL A 48 31.91 -3.20 -11.31
C VAL A 48 30.81 -3.97 -10.57
N THR A 49 31.19 -5.04 -9.87
CA THR A 49 30.27 -5.85 -9.06
C THR A 49 30.25 -5.36 -7.62
N MET A 50 29.05 -5.15 -7.08
CA MET A 50 28.82 -4.59 -5.74
C MET A 50 27.55 -5.19 -5.12
N PRO A 51 27.33 -5.06 -3.80
CA PRO A 51 26.04 -5.43 -3.20
C PRO A 51 24.89 -4.68 -3.87
N SER A 52 23.77 -5.38 -4.06
CA SER A 52 22.55 -4.75 -4.56
C SER A 52 22.08 -3.66 -3.60
N PHE A 53 21.57 -2.55 -4.13
CA PHE A 53 20.86 -1.55 -3.34
C PHE A 53 19.64 -2.19 -2.68
N ARG A 54 19.53 -2.10 -1.35
CA ARG A 54 18.48 -2.76 -0.54
C ARG A 54 17.60 -1.77 0.19
N GLY A 55 17.64 -0.50 -0.19
CA GLY A 55 16.93 0.58 0.48
C GLY A 55 17.84 1.39 1.38
N ASP A 56 17.45 2.65 1.61
CA ASP A 56 18.29 3.64 2.29
C ASP A 56 18.57 3.29 3.77
N ASN A 57 17.73 2.43 4.37
CA ASN A 57 17.93 1.90 5.71
C ASN A 57 18.94 0.74 5.77
N VAL A 58 19.47 0.29 4.62
CA VAL A 58 20.51 -0.75 4.53
C VAL A 58 21.80 -0.19 3.94
N ASN A 59 21.73 0.39 2.74
CA ASN A 59 22.91 0.92 2.02
C ASN A 59 22.53 2.11 1.12
N GLY A 60 23.52 2.79 0.54
CA GLY A 60 23.30 3.95 -0.32
C GLY A 60 22.90 3.58 -1.75
N PHE A 61 22.18 4.49 -2.40
CA PHE A 61 21.69 4.32 -3.78
C PHE A 61 22.80 4.33 -4.83
N GLU A 62 23.81 5.19 -4.64
CA GLU A 62 24.92 5.38 -5.58
C GLU A 62 25.61 4.06 -5.94
N ALA A 63 25.91 3.86 -7.22
CA ALA A 63 26.49 2.62 -7.72
C ALA A 63 28.02 2.58 -7.52
N THR A 64 28.46 2.65 -6.26
CA THR A 64 29.86 2.50 -5.86
C THR A 64 29.99 1.41 -4.79
N PRO A 65 31.07 0.59 -4.77
CA PRO A 65 31.27 -0.43 -3.75
C PRO A 65 31.16 0.09 -2.32
N GLU A 66 31.65 1.31 -2.07
CA GLU A 66 31.62 1.99 -0.79
C GLU A 66 30.19 2.33 -0.36
N SER A 67 29.40 2.96 -1.24
CA SER A 67 28.02 3.33 -0.96
C SER A 67 27.12 2.10 -0.77
N ARG A 68 27.44 1.00 -1.46
CA ARG A 68 26.67 -0.26 -1.38
C ARG A 68 26.98 -1.12 -0.16
N LYS A 69 27.99 -0.78 0.65
CA LYS A 69 28.27 -1.48 1.90
C LYS A 69 27.09 -1.28 2.88
N PRO A 70 26.51 -2.36 3.44
CA PRO A 70 25.50 -2.23 4.48
C PRO A 70 26.04 -1.47 5.71
N ASP A 71 25.23 -0.54 6.23
CA ASP A 71 25.58 0.30 7.37
C ASP A 71 24.45 0.32 8.41
N PRO A 72 24.62 -0.33 9.58
CA PRO A 72 23.59 -0.40 10.61
C PRO A 72 23.14 0.97 11.17
N SER A 73 23.96 2.03 11.08
CA SER A 73 23.52 3.35 11.56
C SER A 73 22.32 3.89 10.77
N ARG A 74 22.13 3.41 9.53
CA ARG A 74 20.99 3.76 8.68
C ARG A 74 19.65 3.31 9.23
N LEU A 75 19.62 2.34 10.14
CA LEU A 75 18.38 1.97 10.87
C LEU A 75 17.93 3.12 11.79
N VAL A 76 18.88 3.81 12.41
CA VAL A 76 18.60 4.98 13.26
C VAL A 76 18.14 6.15 12.40
N ASP A 77 18.79 6.38 11.25
CA ASP A 77 18.36 7.41 10.29
C ASP A 77 16.94 7.15 9.79
N ALA A 78 16.63 5.89 9.44
CA ALA A 78 15.30 5.47 9.04
C ALA A 78 14.25 5.76 10.12
N TYR A 79 14.55 5.48 11.39
CA TYR A 79 13.68 5.85 12.51
C TYR A 79 13.42 7.36 12.57
N PHE A 80 14.45 8.20 12.50
CA PHE A 80 14.27 9.66 12.56
C PHE A 80 13.48 10.20 11.36
N HIS A 81 13.76 9.69 10.15
CA HIS A 81 12.98 10.04 8.96
C HIS A 81 11.52 9.60 9.07
N SER A 82 11.24 8.40 9.58
CA SER A 82 9.88 7.93 9.86
C SER A 82 9.16 8.83 10.84
N ALA A 83 9.77 9.10 12.00
CA ALA A 83 9.18 9.92 13.06
C ALA A 83 8.89 11.35 12.58
N ALA A 84 9.84 11.99 11.90
CA ALA A 84 9.66 13.34 11.34
C ALA A 84 8.54 13.37 10.29
N THR A 85 8.50 12.37 9.41
CA THR A 85 7.46 12.25 8.37
C THR A 85 6.08 12.05 8.98
N LEU A 86 5.92 11.15 9.95
CA LEU A 86 4.64 10.90 10.62
C LEU A 86 4.18 12.12 11.42
N ASN A 87 5.09 12.79 12.12
CA ASN A 87 4.79 14.03 12.84
C ASN A 87 4.28 15.12 11.88
N TYR A 88 4.97 15.31 10.74
CA TYR A 88 4.53 16.25 9.72
C TYR A 88 3.14 15.89 9.17
N ILE A 89 2.87 14.62 8.85
CA ILE A 89 1.55 14.19 8.36
C ILE A 89 0.46 14.50 9.38
N ARG A 90 0.67 14.15 10.66
CA ARG A 90 -0.31 14.41 11.73
C ARG A 90 -0.56 15.92 11.90
N ALA A 91 0.49 16.73 11.91
CA ALA A 91 0.38 18.18 11.99
C ALA A 91 -0.35 18.77 10.77
N ALA A 92 -0.01 18.31 9.56
CA ALA A 92 -0.62 18.79 8.32
C ALA A 92 -2.12 18.42 8.23
N LEU A 93 -2.50 17.21 8.65
CA LEU A 93 -3.90 16.79 8.75
C LEU A 93 -4.66 17.66 9.75
N ALA A 94 -4.09 17.90 10.94
CA ALA A 94 -4.68 18.76 11.96
C ALA A 94 -4.76 20.24 11.53
N SER A 95 -3.86 20.70 10.65
CA SER A 95 -3.86 22.07 10.11
C SER A 95 -4.74 22.24 8.87
N GLY A 96 -5.53 21.24 8.48
CA GLY A 96 -6.50 21.35 7.38
C GLY A 96 -5.95 21.03 6.00
N ILE A 97 -4.82 20.33 5.86
CA ILE A 97 -4.40 19.82 4.53
C ILE A 97 -5.39 18.78 3.97
N ALA A 98 -6.10 18.10 4.88
CA ALA A 98 -7.20 17.20 4.58
C ALA A 98 -8.56 17.89 4.67
N ASP A 99 -8.59 19.23 4.75
CA ASP A 99 -9.83 19.96 4.67
C ASP A 99 -10.42 19.75 3.26
N LEU A 100 -11.46 18.91 3.22
CA LEU A 100 -12.21 18.59 2.02
C LEU A 100 -12.90 19.83 1.41
N HIS A 101 -12.93 20.94 2.15
CA HIS A 101 -13.53 22.21 1.78
C HIS A 101 -12.58 23.17 1.07
N SER A 102 -11.27 23.01 1.27
CA SER A 102 -10.28 23.71 0.47
C SER A 102 -10.32 23.15 -0.96
N PRO A 103 -10.23 23.97 -2.01
CA PRO A 103 -10.16 23.45 -3.36
C PRO A 103 -8.90 22.60 -3.48
N LEU A 104 -9.08 21.28 -3.38
CA LEU A 104 -8.08 20.33 -3.85
C LEU A 104 -7.75 20.76 -5.27
N ASP A 105 -6.47 20.94 -5.57
CA ASP A 105 -6.05 21.20 -6.94
C ASP A 105 -6.30 19.93 -7.74
N TRP A 106 -7.51 19.83 -8.31
CA TRP A 106 -7.95 18.76 -9.20
C TRP A 106 -7.34 18.93 -10.60
N GLY A 107 -6.38 19.84 -10.77
CA GLY A 107 -5.76 20.18 -12.05
C GLY A 107 -5.19 18.97 -12.77
N LEU A 108 -5.79 18.63 -13.90
CA LEU A 108 -5.29 17.61 -14.83
C LEU A 108 -4.27 18.18 -15.82
N GLY A 109 -3.28 18.95 -15.35
CA GLY A 109 -2.30 19.61 -16.23
C GLY A 109 -1.55 18.65 -17.18
N HIS A 110 -1.51 17.36 -16.85
CA HIS A 110 -0.82 16.30 -17.58
C HIS A 110 -1.75 15.43 -18.46
N VAL A 111 -3.08 15.54 -18.34
CA VAL A 111 -4.02 14.73 -19.14
C VAL A 111 -4.22 15.39 -20.51
N LYS A 112 -3.64 14.79 -21.55
CA LYS A 112 -3.72 15.30 -22.92
C LYS A 112 -5.00 14.88 -23.65
N THR A 113 -5.66 13.81 -23.20
CA THR A 113 -6.82 13.22 -23.89
C THR A 113 -8.13 13.95 -23.51
N PRO A 114 -8.82 14.65 -24.44
CA PRO A 114 -10.01 15.45 -24.11
C PRO A 114 -11.14 14.64 -23.48
N ALA A 115 -11.41 13.44 -24.00
CA ALA A 115 -12.48 12.57 -23.49
C ALA A 115 -12.23 12.06 -22.06
N ILE A 116 -10.97 11.88 -21.67
CA ILE A 116 -10.62 11.47 -20.29
C ILE A 116 -10.76 12.68 -19.35
N LYS A 117 -10.30 13.84 -19.80
CA LYS A 117 -10.43 15.10 -19.06
C LYS A 117 -11.90 15.42 -18.76
N GLU A 118 -12.77 15.36 -19.77
CA GLU A 118 -14.21 15.60 -19.59
C GLU A 118 -14.86 14.63 -18.59
N LYS A 119 -14.55 13.32 -18.69
CA LYS A 119 -15.06 12.31 -17.75
C LYS A 119 -14.61 12.59 -16.32
N TYR A 120 -13.35 12.96 -16.13
CA TYR A 120 -12.81 13.29 -14.82
C TYR A 120 -13.43 14.58 -14.26
N GLU A 121 -13.51 15.64 -15.06
CA GLU A 121 -14.14 16.92 -14.68
C GLU A 121 -15.59 16.73 -14.23
N LYS A 122 -16.32 15.82 -14.90
CA LYS A 122 -17.69 15.46 -14.49
C LYS A 122 -17.75 14.80 -13.11
N ILE A 123 -16.79 13.94 -12.77
CA ILE A 123 -16.72 13.27 -11.46
C ILE A 123 -16.34 14.31 -10.40
N THR A 124 -15.28 15.09 -10.63
CA THR A 124 -14.80 16.07 -9.65
C THR A 124 -15.81 17.18 -9.40
N SER A 125 -16.54 17.63 -10.42
CA SER A 125 -17.68 18.55 -10.24
C SER A 125 -18.73 17.98 -9.31
N ARG A 126 -19.14 16.71 -9.50
CA ARG A 126 -20.16 16.07 -8.66
C ARG A 126 -19.70 15.87 -7.21
N VAL A 127 -18.43 15.50 -7.01
CA VAL A 127 -17.84 15.40 -5.67
C VAL A 127 -17.85 16.78 -4.99
N THR A 128 -17.42 17.82 -5.72
CA THR A 128 -17.40 19.20 -5.22
C THR A 128 -18.79 19.71 -4.86
N ASP A 129 -19.79 19.44 -5.69
CA ASP A 129 -21.18 19.82 -5.43
C ASP A 129 -21.76 19.07 -4.21
N SER A 130 -21.39 17.80 -4.02
CA SER A 130 -21.81 17.00 -2.85
C SER A 130 -21.22 17.58 -1.56
N LEU A 131 -19.94 17.95 -1.56
CA LEU A 131 -19.28 18.59 -0.42
C LEU A 131 -19.90 19.97 -0.11
N ARG A 132 -20.24 20.76 -1.14
CA ARG A 132 -20.95 22.03 -1.00
C ARG A 132 -22.34 21.85 -0.39
N PHE A 133 -23.07 20.81 -0.82
CA PHE A 133 -24.38 20.48 -0.28
C PHE A 133 -24.29 20.13 1.20
N MET A 134 -23.37 19.24 1.61
CA MET A 134 -23.14 18.87 3.01
C MET A 134 -22.90 20.08 3.91
N ARG A 135 -22.09 21.04 3.45
CA ARG A 135 -21.89 22.33 4.14
C ARG A 135 -23.17 23.14 4.25
N THR A 136 -23.92 23.25 3.15
CA THR A 136 -25.14 24.09 3.09
C THR A 136 -26.22 23.59 4.06
N VAL A 137 -26.30 22.28 4.28
CA VAL A 137 -27.23 21.68 5.25
C VAL A 137 -26.67 21.58 6.69
N GLY A 138 -25.47 22.11 6.94
CA GLY A 138 -24.84 22.19 8.26
C GLY A 138 -24.35 20.84 8.81
N LEU A 139 -24.24 19.81 7.97
CA LEU A 139 -23.77 18.48 8.36
C LEU A 139 -22.25 18.44 8.60
N ASP A 140 -21.51 19.48 8.20
CA ASP A 140 -20.05 19.59 8.35
C ASP A 140 -19.60 20.10 9.73
N THR A 141 -20.48 20.74 10.50
CA THR A 141 -20.18 21.30 11.84
C THR A 141 -20.04 20.25 12.95
N ALA A 142 -20.38 18.99 12.67
CA ALA A 142 -20.15 17.88 13.59
C ALA A 142 -18.70 17.39 13.45
N ARG A 143 -17.91 17.53 14.53
CA ARG A 143 -16.52 17.00 14.64
C ARG A 143 -16.44 15.60 14.02
N GLY A 144 -15.76 15.47 12.88
CA GLY A 144 -15.58 14.20 12.17
C GLY A 144 -15.55 14.31 10.64
N ILE A 145 -16.09 15.38 10.06
CA ILE A 145 -16.03 15.61 8.59
C ILE A 145 -14.81 16.45 8.18
N GLU A 146 -14.24 17.24 9.11
CA GLU A 146 -13.14 18.18 8.84
C GLU A 146 -11.77 17.52 8.62
N THR A 147 -11.55 16.30 9.13
CA THR A 147 -10.24 15.66 9.10
C THR A 147 -10.34 14.20 8.67
N ALA A 148 -9.57 13.81 7.65
CA ALA A 148 -9.47 12.44 7.19
C ALA A 148 -8.30 11.71 7.87
N ASP A 149 -8.55 10.51 8.39
CA ASP A 149 -7.49 9.66 8.93
C ASP A 149 -6.62 9.09 7.80
N ILE A 150 -5.31 9.11 8.01
CA ILE A 150 -4.32 8.43 7.18
C ILE A 150 -3.42 7.60 8.08
N TYR A 151 -3.37 6.30 7.79
CA TYR A 151 -2.53 5.32 8.48
C TYR A 151 -1.24 5.11 7.69
N THR A 152 -0.17 4.70 8.37
CA THR A 152 1.14 4.39 7.75
C THR A 152 1.34 2.90 7.56
N SER A 153 2.12 2.54 6.56
CA SER A 153 2.47 1.16 6.25
C SER A 153 3.81 1.02 5.56
N HIS A 154 4.43 -0.14 5.77
CA HIS A 154 5.61 -0.62 5.05
C HIS A 154 5.72 -2.14 5.09
N GLU A 155 6.59 -2.69 4.24
CA GLU A 155 7.02 -4.08 4.32
C GLU A 155 7.88 -4.25 5.57
N GLY A 156 7.47 -5.11 6.50
CA GLY A 156 8.23 -5.42 7.70
C GLY A 156 9.41 -6.33 7.35
N LEU A 157 10.43 -5.77 6.68
CA LEU A 157 11.47 -6.53 6.00
C LEU A 157 12.73 -6.72 6.85
N ILE A 158 13.19 -5.66 7.52
CA ILE A 158 14.40 -5.68 8.34
C ILE A 158 13.97 -5.99 9.78
N LEU A 159 13.99 -7.26 10.16
CA LEU A 159 13.43 -7.72 11.43
C LEU A 159 14.12 -7.08 12.64
N GLU A 160 15.41 -6.76 12.55
CA GLU A 160 16.13 -6.03 13.61
C GLU A 160 15.54 -4.62 13.84
N TYR A 161 15.02 -3.97 12.79
CA TYR A 161 14.32 -2.70 12.92
C TYR A 161 12.93 -2.89 13.53
N GLU A 162 12.15 -3.83 13.00
CA GLU A 162 10.77 -4.09 13.46
C GLU A 162 10.73 -4.59 14.92
N GLU A 163 11.63 -5.50 15.31
CA GLU A 163 11.76 -5.99 16.68
C GLU A 163 12.04 -4.85 17.66
N THR A 164 12.97 -3.95 17.31
CA THR A 164 13.31 -2.82 18.19
C THR A 164 12.21 -1.78 18.34
N LEU A 165 11.18 -1.81 17.48
CA LEU A 165 10.00 -0.93 17.55
C LEU A 165 8.75 -1.64 18.06
N THR A 166 8.84 -2.93 18.33
CA THR A 166 7.77 -3.72 18.94
C THR A 166 7.64 -3.42 20.43
N ARG A 167 6.42 -3.12 20.89
CA ARG A 167 6.12 -2.77 22.28
C ARG A 167 4.94 -3.57 22.79
N ALA A 168 5.06 -4.02 24.04
CA ALA A 168 3.92 -4.46 24.82
C ALA A 168 2.94 -3.31 25.04
N SER A 169 1.66 -3.56 24.82
CA SER A 169 0.54 -2.67 25.14
C SER A 169 -0.61 -3.47 25.72
N ARG A 170 -1.38 -2.83 26.60
CA ARG A 170 -2.70 -3.33 26.98
C ARG A 170 -3.67 -3.09 25.82
N ASN A 171 -4.74 -3.89 25.78
CA ASN A 171 -5.80 -3.72 24.79
C ASN A 171 -6.34 -2.27 24.88
N PRO A 172 -6.45 -1.51 23.76
CA PRO A 172 -7.08 -0.21 23.81
C PRO A 172 -8.51 -0.35 24.37
N VAL A 173 -8.84 0.47 25.37
CA VAL A 173 -10.20 0.57 25.90
C VAL A 173 -11.13 0.90 24.73
N GLU A 174 -12.15 0.06 24.49
CA GLU A 174 -13.10 0.32 23.40
C GLU A 174 -13.64 1.75 23.51
N PRO A 175 -13.60 2.55 22.42
CA PRO A 175 -14.26 3.84 22.40
C PRO A 175 -15.74 3.67 22.73
N ALA A 176 -16.27 4.49 23.63
CA ALA A 176 -17.67 4.47 24.00
C ALA A 176 -18.55 4.65 22.74
N GLY A 177 -19.24 3.58 22.31
CA GLY A 177 -20.14 3.60 21.16
C GLY A 177 -19.86 2.59 20.03
N SER A 178 -18.81 1.77 20.12
CA SER A 178 -18.62 0.64 19.18
C SER A 178 -19.75 -0.38 19.31
N ARG A 179 -20.34 -0.81 18.19
CA ARG A 179 -21.37 -1.86 18.16
C ARG A 179 -20.71 -3.23 17.91
N SER A 180 -20.74 -4.09 18.95
CA SER A 180 -20.35 -5.52 19.07
C SER A 180 -18.83 -5.78 19.23
N ILE A 181 -18.35 -6.60 20.20
CA ILE A 181 -18.60 -8.02 20.57
C ILE A 181 -18.72 -8.18 22.11
N PRO A 182 -19.46 -9.18 22.67
CA PRO A 182 -19.50 -9.41 24.12
C PRO A 182 -18.08 -9.66 24.67
N GLN A 183 -17.61 -8.80 25.57
CA GLN A 183 -16.37 -9.02 26.32
C GLN A 183 -16.58 -10.21 27.27
N THR A 184 -16.24 -11.41 26.82
CA THR A 184 -15.92 -12.50 27.76
C THR A 184 -14.64 -12.10 28.47
N ALA A 185 -14.69 -12.12 29.81
CA ALA A 185 -13.61 -11.82 30.77
C ALA A 185 -12.23 -11.68 30.11
N GLN A 186 -11.85 -10.44 29.78
CA GLN A 186 -10.51 -10.13 29.28
C GLN A 186 -9.52 -10.42 30.41
N GLU A 187 -8.85 -11.56 30.31
CA GLU A 187 -7.57 -11.78 30.98
C GLU A 187 -6.65 -10.59 30.66
N GLU A 188 -5.80 -10.19 31.61
CA GLU A 188 -4.77 -9.16 31.45
C GLU A 188 -3.69 -9.62 30.44
N ASN A 189 -4.08 -9.90 29.20
CA ASN A 189 -3.17 -10.34 28.16
C ASN A 189 -2.41 -9.13 27.62
N GLU A 190 -1.09 -9.22 27.69
CA GLU A 190 -0.16 -8.28 27.10
C GLU A 190 -0.10 -8.53 25.59
N PHE A 191 -0.47 -7.52 24.80
CA PHE A 191 -0.43 -7.58 23.34
C PHE A 191 0.84 -6.90 22.84
N TYR A 192 1.48 -7.47 21.83
CA TYR A 192 2.67 -6.87 21.23
C TYR A 192 2.27 -6.15 19.94
N TYR A 193 2.57 -4.86 19.83
CA TYR A 193 2.38 -4.11 18.59
C TYR A 193 3.73 -3.66 18.07
N ASP A 194 3.98 -3.90 16.79
CA ASP A 194 5.06 -3.20 16.10
C ASP A 194 4.63 -1.76 15.84
N LEU A 195 5.25 -0.82 16.55
CA LEU A 195 4.93 0.61 16.46
C LEU A 195 5.70 1.32 15.35
N SER A 196 6.40 0.59 14.48
CA SER A 196 7.03 1.15 13.28
C SER A 196 5.99 1.65 12.26
N GLY A 197 4.82 1.02 12.20
CA GLY A 197 3.73 1.36 11.27
C GLY A 197 2.38 0.85 11.77
N HIS A 198 1.28 1.42 11.25
CA HIS A 198 -0.06 0.99 11.66
C HIS A 198 -0.45 -0.33 11.00
N PHE A 199 -0.06 -0.51 9.74
CA PHE A 199 -0.29 -1.71 8.94
C PHE A 199 1.01 -2.17 8.32
N LEU A 200 1.41 -3.42 8.55
CA LEU A 200 2.67 -3.97 8.04
C LEU A 200 2.36 -5.11 7.09
N TRP A 201 3.25 -5.41 6.14
CA TRP A 201 3.06 -6.61 5.29
C TRP A 201 4.30 -7.48 5.14
N ILE A 202 4.04 -8.76 4.89
CA ILE A 202 5.01 -9.75 4.45
C ILE A 202 5.10 -9.73 2.93
N GLY A 203 6.31 -9.57 2.40
CA GLY A 203 6.60 -9.57 0.97
C GLY A 203 6.50 -10.96 0.35
N ASP A 204 6.35 -11.02 -0.98
CA ASP A 204 6.21 -12.30 -1.71
C ASP A 204 7.48 -13.16 -1.66
N ARG A 205 8.62 -12.59 -1.27
CA ARG A 205 9.92 -13.28 -1.14
C ARG A 205 10.25 -13.69 0.29
N THR A 206 9.45 -13.27 1.27
CA THR A 206 9.72 -13.42 2.71
C THR A 206 8.57 -14.10 3.45
N ARG A 207 7.72 -14.84 2.73
CA ARG A 207 6.51 -15.48 3.24
C ARG A 207 6.65 -17.00 3.45
N GLN A 208 7.88 -17.46 3.69
CA GLN A 208 8.15 -18.88 3.98
C GLN A 208 7.48 -19.25 5.31
N LEU A 209 6.75 -20.38 5.34
CA LEU A 209 5.95 -20.80 6.50
C LEU A 209 6.79 -20.96 7.78
N ASP A 210 8.03 -21.41 7.64
CA ASP A 210 9.03 -21.60 8.70
C ASP A 210 10.03 -20.44 8.80
N GLY A 211 9.78 -19.33 8.09
CA GLY A 211 10.66 -18.16 8.03
C GLY A 211 10.45 -17.18 9.17
N GLY A 212 11.50 -16.42 9.48
CA GLY A 212 11.49 -15.43 10.57
C GLY A 212 10.45 -14.33 10.43
N HIS A 213 10.10 -13.93 9.20
CA HIS A 213 9.04 -12.95 8.95
C HIS A 213 7.66 -13.47 9.34
N VAL A 214 7.33 -14.72 8.99
CA VAL A 214 6.04 -15.31 9.37
C VAL A 214 5.96 -15.47 10.88
N GLU A 215 7.06 -15.91 11.52
CA GLU A 215 7.13 -16.01 12.99
C GLU A 215 6.97 -14.64 13.68
N PHE A 216 7.62 -13.60 13.18
CA PHE A 216 7.47 -12.24 13.71
C PHE A 216 6.01 -11.75 13.58
N PHE A 217 5.43 -11.89 12.39
CA PHE A 217 4.06 -11.44 12.12
C PHE A 217 2.97 -12.23 12.86
N ARG A 218 3.26 -13.48 13.24
CA ARG A 218 2.41 -14.30 14.12
C ARG A 218 2.28 -13.68 15.51
N GLY A 219 3.33 -13.03 16.02
CA GLY A 219 3.39 -12.49 17.38
C GLY A 219 2.84 -11.08 17.56
N ILE A 220 2.67 -10.31 16.47
CA ILE A 220 2.21 -8.91 16.56
C ILE A 220 0.69 -8.80 16.42
N SER A 221 0.10 -7.83 17.10
CA SER A 221 -1.33 -7.53 17.13
C SER A 221 -1.78 -6.55 16.03
N ASN A 222 -0.85 -5.94 15.29
CA ASN A 222 -1.17 -5.06 14.16
C ASN A 222 -2.07 -5.78 13.14
N PRO A 223 -2.92 -5.06 12.38
CA PRO A 223 -3.43 -5.59 11.12
C PRO A 223 -2.27 -5.79 10.15
N ILE A 224 -2.26 -6.92 9.44
CA ILE A 224 -1.15 -7.33 8.60
C ILE A 224 -1.59 -7.59 7.16
N GLY A 225 -0.67 -7.38 6.23
CA GLY A 225 -0.78 -7.72 4.82
C GLY A 225 0.10 -8.92 4.44
N ILE A 226 -0.32 -9.68 3.45
CA ILE A 226 0.49 -10.74 2.86
C ILE A 226 0.44 -10.60 1.34
N LYS A 227 1.60 -10.44 0.70
CA LYS A 227 1.67 -10.47 -0.77
C LYS A 227 1.41 -11.88 -1.27
N VAL A 228 0.48 -12.02 -2.22
CA VAL A 228 0.12 -13.27 -2.87
C VAL A 228 0.47 -13.17 -4.35
N GLY A 229 1.60 -13.76 -4.74
CA GLY A 229 2.05 -13.84 -6.13
C GLY A 229 1.70 -15.17 -6.82
N PRO A 230 2.02 -15.30 -8.13
CA PRO A 230 1.77 -16.50 -8.93
C PRO A 230 2.41 -17.80 -8.41
N SER A 231 3.44 -17.71 -7.56
CA SER A 231 4.10 -18.88 -6.99
C SER A 231 3.37 -19.48 -5.79
N MET A 232 2.49 -18.73 -5.13
CA MET A 232 1.75 -19.18 -3.95
C MET A 232 0.82 -20.32 -4.31
N GLN A 233 0.93 -21.45 -3.60
CA GLN A 233 -0.05 -22.53 -3.75
C GLN A 233 -1.28 -22.32 -2.84
N PRO A 234 -2.48 -22.80 -3.21
CA PRO A 234 -3.69 -22.57 -2.41
C PRO A 234 -3.64 -23.20 -1.01
N ASP A 235 -3.03 -24.38 -0.87
CA ASP A 235 -2.80 -25.06 0.40
C ASP A 235 -1.74 -24.35 1.25
N GLU A 236 -0.65 -23.88 0.64
CA GLU A 236 0.36 -23.02 1.27
C GLU A 236 -0.27 -21.73 1.84
N LEU A 237 -1.17 -21.09 1.08
CA LEU A 237 -1.88 -19.89 1.52
C LEU A 237 -2.75 -20.15 2.76
N VAL A 238 -3.47 -21.28 2.79
CA VAL A 238 -4.29 -21.66 3.95
C VAL A 238 -3.41 -21.95 5.16
N ALA A 239 -2.33 -22.71 4.99
CA ALA A 239 -1.37 -22.98 6.07
C ALA A 239 -0.77 -21.69 6.64
N LEU A 240 -0.45 -20.71 5.79
CA LEU A 240 0.04 -19.40 6.23
C LEU A 240 -1.01 -18.65 7.07
N LEU A 241 -2.28 -18.66 6.64
CA LEU A 241 -3.37 -18.04 7.39
C LEU A 241 -3.61 -18.71 8.74
N ASP A 242 -3.49 -20.03 8.82
CA ASP A 242 -3.60 -20.78 10.07
C ASP A 242 -2.49 -20.40 11.07
N ILE A 243 -1.31 -19.99 10.59
CA ILE A 243 -0.20 -19.53 11.44
C ILE A 243 -0.46 -18.12 11.95
N VAL A 244 -0.80 -17.17 11.07
CA VAL A 244 -0.82 -15.73 11.44
C VAL A 244 -2.19 -15.23 11.93
N ASN A 245 -3.25 -16.00 11.72
CA ASN A 245 -4.61 -15.66 12.16
C ASN A 245 -5.39 -16.93 12.58
N PRO A 246 -4.88 -17.71 13.55
CA PRO A 246 -5.48 -18.99 13.94
C PRO A 246 -6.94 -18.83 14.41
N ASP A 247 -7.26 -17.70 15.05
CA ASP A 247 -8.59 -17.39 15.58
C ASP A 247 -9.54 -16.79 14.54
N LYS A 248 -9.08 -16.62 13.29
CA LYS A 248 -9.86 -16.09 12.15
C LYS A 248 -10.46 -14.71 12.45
N GLU A 249 -9.68 -13.87 13.15
CA GLU A 249 -10.07 -12.51 13.50
C GLU A 249 -10.37 -11.70 12.22
N LEU A 250 -11.53 -11.04 12.20
CA LEU A 250 -11.97 -10.23 11.08
C LEU A 250 -11.08 -8.99 10.92
N GLY A 251 -10.57 -8.76 9.72
CA GLY A 251 -9.73 -7.60 9.42
C GLY A 251 -8.27 -7.72 9.88
N LYS A 252 -7.91 -8.79 10.59
CA LYS A 252 -6.52 -9.07 10.99
C LYS A 252 -5.59 -9.24 9.80
N VAL A 253 -6.01 -10.00 8.80
CA VAL A 253 -5.20 -10.30 7.60
C VAL A 253 -5.80 -9.68 6.35
N THR A 254 -4.95 -9.03 5.57
CA THR A 254 -5.22 -8.57 4.20
C THR A 254 -4.38 -9.36 3.20
N LEU A 255 -5.02 -10.09 2.29
CA LEU A 255 -4.36 -10.77 1.18
C LEU A 255 -4.21 -9.81 0.01
N ILE A 256 -2.96 -9.50 -0.35
CA ILE A 256 -2.60 -8.52 -1.38
C ILE A 256 -2.16 -9.28 -2.63
N SER A 257 -3.12 -9.56 -3.51
CA SER A 257 -2.91 -10.27 -4.78
C SER A 257 -2.10 -9.46 -5.78
N ARG A 258 -1.10 -10.07 -6.43
CA ARG A 258 -0.21 -9.40 -7.39
C ARG A 258 0.26 -10.32 -8.52
N TYR A 259 -0.67 -10.81 -9.32
CA TYR A 259 -0.40 -11.85 -10.31
C TYR A 259 0.16 -11.32 -11.63
N GLY A 260 -0.26 -10.10 -12.00
CA GLY A 260 -0.13 -9.58 -13.36
C GLY A 260 -1.39 -9.82 -14.18
N GLY A 261 -1.73 -8.89 -15.07
CA GLY A 261 -2.95 -8.93 -15.87
C GLY A 261 -3.06 -10.16 -16.79
N SER A 262 -1.93 -10.79 -17.15
CA SER A 262 -1.90 -12.01 -17.96
C SER A 262 -2.04 -13.31 -17.17
N LYS A 263 -1.96 -13.27 -15.83
CA LYS A 263 -1.92 -14.47 -14.97
C LYS A 263 -3.05 -14.52 -13.94
N ILE A 264 -3.69 -13.39 -13.64
CA ILE A 264 -4.70 -13.30 -12.58
C ILE A 264 -5.83 -14.34 -12.73
N ALA A 265 -6.29 -14.59 -13.95
CA ALA A 265 -7.37 -15.55 -14.24
C ALA A 265 -6.99 -17.00 -13.91
N ASP A 266 -5.70 -17.35 -13.98
CA ASP A 266 -5.21 -18.71 -13.74
C ASP A 266 -5.02 -18.99 -12.24
N HIS A 267 -4.83 -17.95 -11.42
CA HIS A 267 -4.46 -18.10 -10.01
C HIS A 267 -5.56 -17.71 -9.03
N LEU A 268 -6.07 -16.47 -9.13
CA LEU A 268 -6.98 -15.89 -8.13
C LEU A 268 -8.22 -16.77 -7.83
N PRO A 269 -8.89 -17.41 -8.80
CA PRO A 269 -10.01 -18.31 -8.54
C PRO A 269 -9.69 -19.42 -7.53
N SER A 270 -8.52 -20.06 -7.68
CA SER A 270 -8.11 -21.18 -6.83
C SER A 270 -7.80 -20.74 -5.40
N HIS A 271 -7.16 -19.57 -5.24
CA HIS A 271 -6.89 -18.99 -3.93
C HIS A 271 -8.17 -18.55 -3.21
N ILE A 272 -9.11 -17.92 -3.91
CA ILE A 272 -10.42 -17.56 -3.33
C ILE A 272 -11.12 -18.81 -2.78
N LYS A 273 -11.18 -19.88 -3.59
CA LYS A 273 -11.84 -21.13 -3.21
C LYS A 273 -11.18 -21.77 -1.99
N ALA A 274 -9.85 -21.80 -1.92
CA ALA A 274 -9.13 -22.36 -0.78
C ALA A 274 -9.37 -21.57 0.51
N VAL A 275 -9.32 -20.24 0.43
CA VAL A 275 -9.60 -19.35 1.58
C VAL A 275 -11.05 -19.53 2.05
N GLN A 276 -12.03 -19.54 1.14
CA GLN A 276 -13.43 -19.80 1.49
C GLN A 276 -13.62 -21.16 2.17
N ALA A 277 -12.97 -22.22 1.65
CA ALA A 277 -13.06 -23.56 2.21
C ALA A 277 -12.42 -23.67 3.61
N SER A 278 -11.37 -22.89 3.88
CA SER A 278 -10.72 -22.83 5.20
C SER A 278 -11.55 -22.09 6.27
N GLY A 279 -12.52 -21.29 5.85
CA GLY A 279 -13.33 -20.44 6.73
C GLY A 279 -12.63 -19.16 7.20
N HIS A 280 -11.41 -18.88 6.74
CA HIS A 280 -10.76 -17.58 6.93
C HIS A 280 -11.53 -16.48 6.18
N ILE A 281 -11.62 -15.29 6.77
CA ILE A 281 -12.31 -14.13 6.18
C ILE A 281 -11.36 -12.93 6.08
N PRO A 282 -10.30 -13.02 5.25
CA PRO A 282 -9.36 -11.92 5.08
C PRO A 282 -9.97 -10.81 4.23
N ILE A 283 -9.37 -9.62 4.30
CA ILE A 283 -9.60 -8.55 3.33
C ILE A 283 -8.81 -8.90 2.06
N TRP A 284 -9.47 -8.91 0.89
CA TRP A 284 -8.76 -9.03 -0.38
C TRP A 284 -8.39 -7.66 -0.93
N GLN A 285 -7.13 -7.48 -1.31
CA GLN A 285 -6.64 -6.32 -2.04
C GLN A 285 -5.98 -6.75 -3.36
N CYS A 286 -6.08 -5.88 -4.36
CA CYS A 286 -5.36 -6.01 -5.62
C CYS A 286 -4.16 -5.06 -5.63
N ASP A 287 -2.96 -5.60 -5.82
CA ASP A 287 -1.73 -4.89 -6.18
C ASP A 287 -1.46 -5.12 -7.67
N PRO A 288 -2.02 -4.28 -8.55
CA PRO A 288 -1.84 -4.38 -9.99
C PRO A 288 -0.49 -3.84 -10.47
N MET A 289 0.46 -3.56 -9.56
CA MET A 289 1.73 -2.90 -9.90
C MET A 289 2.85 -3.94 -10.05
N HIS A 290 3.05 -4.75 -9.01
CA HIS A 290 4.22 -5.63 -8.91
C HIS A 290 4.15 -6.86 -9.83
N GLY A 291 2.96 -7.26 -10.28
CA GLY A 291 2.77 -8.33 -11.25
C GLY A 291 3.02 -7.89 -12.71
N ASN A 292 2.88 -6.58 -13.00
CA ASN A 292 2.93 -6.00 -14.35
C ASN A 292 4.25 -5.29 -14.66
N THR A 293 5.30 -5.54 -13.88
CA THR A 293 6.61 -4.91 -14.11
C THR A 293 7.33 -5.60 -15.26
N ARG A 294 7.84 -4.82 -16.21
CA ARG A 294 8.64 -5.27 -17.35
C ARG A 294 9.94 -4.46 -17.47
N SER A 295 10.92 -5.00 -18.17
CA SER A 295 12.14 -4.28 -18.53
C SER A 295 12.09 -3.86 -20.00
N THR A 296 12.44 -2.61 -20.30
CA THR A 296 12.66 -2.12 -21.67
C THR A 296 13.92 -2.75 -22.26
N PRO A 297 14.14 -2.68 -23.59
CA PRO A 297 15.41 -3.08 -24.20
C PRO A 297 16.64 -2.36 -23.62
N SER A 298 16.46 -1.14 -23.10
CA SER A 298 17.49 -0.36 -22.41
C SER A 298 17.70 -0.75 -20.94
N GLY A 299 16.99 -1.77 -20.42
CA GLY A 299 17.11 -2.27 -19.05
C GLY A 299 16.33 -1.48 -18.01
N VAL A 300 15.58 -0.45 -18.41
CA VAL A 300 14.75 0.38 -17.54
C VAL A 300 13.50 -0.42 -17.12
N LYS A 301 13.18 -0.43 -15.83
CA LYS A 301 11.95 -1.06 -15.35
C LYS A 301 10.78 -0.11 -15.56
N THR A 302 9.68 -0.61 -16.12
CA THR A 302 8.46 0.16 -16.34
C THR A 302 7.24 -0.75 -16.18
N ARG A 303 6.05 -0.15 -16.20
CA ARG A 303 4.75 -0.83 -16.21
C ARG A 303 3.87 -0.14 -17.26
N ASN A 304 2.98 -0.90 -17.90
CA ASN A 304 1.99 -0.32 -18.78
C ASN A 304 0.70 -0.04 -18.00
N PHE A 305 0.20 1.20 -18.08
CA PHE A 305 -1.03 1.60 -17.40
C PHE A 305 -2.24 0.72 -17.77
N SER A 306 -2.32 0.25 -19.01
CA SER A 306 -3.41 -0.61 -19.45
C SER A 306 -3.39 -2.00 -18.79
N ASP A 307 -2.20 -2.54 -18.51
CA ASP A 307 -2.03 -3.81 -17.81
C ASP A 307 -2.42 -3.67 -16.33
N ILE A 308 -2.03 -2.55 -15.70
CA ILE A 308 -2.44 -2.20 -14.32
C ILE A 308 -3.97 -2.17 -14.22
N LEU A 309 -4.62 -1.44 -15.14
CA LEU A 309 -6.08 -1.33 -15.14
C LEU A 309 -6.77 -2.65 -15.50
N SER A 310 -6.16 -3.46 -16.37
CA SER A 310 -6.65 -4.78 -16.74
C SER A 310 -6.69 -5.72 -15.54
N GLU A 311 -5.60 -5.80 -14.76
CA GLU A 311 -5.56 -6.66 -13.57
C GLU A 311 -6.62 -6.25 -12.54
N LEU A 312 -6.78 -4.95 -12.28
CA LEU A 312 -7.80 -4.45 -11.34
C LEU A 312 -9.24 -4.78 -11.79
N ARG A 313 -9.53 -4.66 -13.10
CA ARG A 313 -10.83 -5.03 -13.66
C ARG A 313 -11.10 -6.53 -13.52
N GLN A 314 -10.12 -7.35 -13.90
CA GLN A 314 -10.22 -8.80 -13.77
C GLN A 314 -10.39 -9.23 -12.32
N ALA A 315 -9.68 -8.61 -11.36
CA ALA A 315 -9.85 -8.88 -9.93
C ALA A 315 -11.30 -8.65 -9.49
N LEU A 316 -11.92 -7.52 -9.86
CA LEU A 316 -13.32 -7.22 -9.56
C LEU A 316 -14.28 -8.26 -10.16
N GLU A 317 -14.06 -8.64 -11.42
CA GLU A 317 -14.89 -9.61 -12.14
C GLU A 317 -14.78 -11.02 -11.52
N ILE A 318 -13.55 -11.48 -11.24
CA ILE A 318 -13.28 -12.78 -10.64
C ILE A 318 -13.87 -12.86 -9.23
N HIS A 319 -13.68 -11.82 -8.41
CA HIS A 319 -14.26 -11.80 -7.07
C HIS A 319 -15.78 -11.93 -7.11
N ARG A 320 -16.44 -11.17 -8.00
CA ARG A 320 -17.89 -11.25 -8.22
C ARG A 320 -18.32 -12.65 -8.68
N ALA A 321 -17.60 -13.24 -9.63
CA ALA A 321 -17.92 -14.58 -10.15
C ALA A 321 -17.77 -15.69 -9.09
N HIS A 322 -16.93 -15.48 -8.07
CA HIS A 322 -16.66 -16.44 -7.00
C HIS A 322 -17.36 -16.07 -5.67
N ASN A 323 -18.36 -15.18 -5.69
CA ASN A 323 -19.08 -14.72 -4.50
C ASN A 323 -18.14 -14.28 -3.36
N SER A 324 -17.10 -13.55 -3.73
CA SER A 324 -16.13 -12.97 -2.81
C SER A 324 -16.06 -11.45 -3.04
N TYR A 325 -15.32 -10.75 -2.17
CA TYR A 325 -15.32 -9.29 -2.17
C TYR A 325 -13.90 -8.74 -2.28
N LEU A 326 -13.65 -7.93 -3.31
CA LEU A 326 -12.44 -7.12 -3.40
C LEU A 326 -12.57 -5.91 -2.46
N GLY A 327 -11.85 -5.94 -1.36
CA GLY A 327 -11.90 -4.94 -0.29
C GLY A 327 -11.06 -3.68 -0.53
N GLY A 328 -10.10 -3.72 -1.45
CA GLY A 328 -9.30 -2.54 -1.78
C GLY A 328 -8.24 -2.75 -2.85
N MET A 329 -7.37 -1.74 -2.99
CA MET A 329 -6.24 -1.75 -3.92
C MET A 329 -4.97 -1.28 -3.21
N HIS A 330 -3.83 -1.84 -3.60
CA HIS A 330 -2.51 -1.50 -3.08
C HIS A 330 -1.66 -0.95 -4.23
N LEU A 331 -1.52 0.37 -4.29
CA LEU A 331 -0.83 1.05 -5.37
C LEU A 331 0.50 1.65 -4.90
N GLU A 332 1.40 1.84 -5.86
CA GLU A 332 2.57 2.70 -5.70
C GLU A 332 2.25 3.98 -6.47
N LEU A 333 2.18 5.14 -5.78
CA LEU A 333 1.80 6.45 -6.37
C LEU A 333 2.71 7.61 -5.86
N THR A 334 2.95 8.64 -6.68
CA THR A 334 3.55 9.94 -6.29
C THR A 334 2.65 11.08 -6.74
N GLY A 335 2.70 12.19 -6.01
CA GLY A 335 2.05 13.44 -6.44
C GLY A 335 2.95 14.33 -7.30
N GLU A 336 4.09 13.81 -7.75
CA GLU A 336 5.08 14.52 -8.60
C GLU A 336 4.93 14.06 -10.05
N ALA A 337 5.33 14.91 -11.00
CA ALA A 337 5.20 14.60 -12.42
C ALA A 337 6.37 13.72 -12.92
N VAL A 338 6.38 12.44 -12.55
CA VAL A 338 7.40 11.46 -12.97
C VAL A 338 7.05 10.79 -14.31
N THR A 339 8.00 10.03 -14.87
CA THR A 339 7.86 9.32 -16.14
C THR A 339 8.35 7.88 -16.02
N GLU A 340 7.65 7.03 -15.26
CA GLU A 340 8.05 5.65 -14.96
C GLU A 340 7.09 4.59 -15.54
N CYS A 341 5.82 4.93 -15.80
CA CYS A 341 4.79 4.05 -16.36
C CYS A 341 4.37 4.51 -17.76
N VAL A 342 4.46 3.61 -18.74
CA VAL A 342 4.06 3.89 -20.12
C VAL A 342 2.54 3.87 -20.31
N GLY A 343 2.07 4.65 -21.28
CA GLY A 343 0.66 4.82 -21.61
C GLY A 343 -0.02 5.89 -20.77
N GLY A 344 -1.17 5.55 -20.21
CA GLY A 344 -2.02 6.49 -19.46
C GLY A 344 -2.57 7.61 -20.35
N ALA A 345 -3.19 8.60 -19.71
CA ALA A 345 -3.84 9.70 -20.44
C ALA A 345 -2.85 10.73 -21.03
N ALA A 346 -1.59 10.67 -20.61
CA ALA A 346 -0.47 11.44 -21.15
C ALA A 346 0.18 10.77 -22.38
N GLY A 347 -0.08 9.48 -22.60
CA GLY A 347 0.46 8.72 -23.73
C GLY A 347 1.98 8.52 -23.66
N LEU A 348 2.54 8.34 -22.46
CA LEU A 348 3.99 8.22 -22.28
C LEU A 348 4.54 7.00 -23.03
N THR A 349 5.57 7.22 -23.85
CA THR A 349 6.29 6.15 -24.56
C THR A 349 7.54 5.74 -23.81
N GLU A 350 8.17 4.62 -24.19
CA GLU A 350 9.43 4.17 -23.58
C GLU A 350 10.56 5.20 -23.75
N ASP A 351 10.59 5.93 -24.86
CA ASP A 351 11.55 7.02 -25.10
C ASP A 351 11.38 8.18 -24.12
N GLY A 352 10.15 8.43 -23.66
CA GLY A 352 9.85 9.49 -22.70
C GLY A 352 10.21 9.13 -21.25
N LEU A 353 10.57 7.87 -20.96
CA LEU A 353 10.89 7.46 -19.59
C LEU A 353 12.07 8.25 -19.03
N SER A 354 13.11 8.51 -19.83
CA SER A 354 14.33 9.18 -19.37
C SER A 354 14.17 10.64 -18.97
N GLU A 355 13.04 11.29 -19.28
CA GLU A 355 12.85 12.72 -18.99
C GLU A 355 12.85 13.03 -17.49
N ARG A 356 12.10 12.24 -16.71
CA ARG A 356 11.99 12.34 -15.25
C ARG A 356 11.85 10.95 -14.63
N TYR A 357 12.68 10.01 -15.08
CA TYR A 357 12.73 8.68 -14.50
C TYR A 357 13.30 8.75 -13.09
N THR A 358 12.46 8.38 -12.13
CA THR A 358 12.92 7.83 -10.87
C THR A 358 12.60 6.34 -10.90
N PRO A 359 13.46 5.45 -10.36
CA PRO A 359 13.16 4.03 -10.39
C PRO A 359 11.74 3.78 -9.84
N PRO A 360 10.92 2.88 -10.41
CA PRO A 360 9.56 2.57 -9.95
C PRO A 360 9.52 1.92 -8.56
N SER A 361 10.67 1.83 -7.89
CA SER A 361 10.86 1.45 -6.50
C SER A 361 11.33 2.60 -5.59
N ALA A 362 11.63 3.78 -6.15
CA ALA A 362 12.20 4.96 -5.50
C ALA A 362 11.22 6.14 -5.47
N THR A 363 10.34 6.27 -6.47
CA THR A 363 9.16 7.12 -6.45
C THR A 363 8.11 6.47 -7.37
N PRO A 364 6.81 6.80 -7.29
CA PRO A 364 5.84 6.12 -8.18
C PRO A 364 4.99 7.04 -9.08
N ASP A 365 4.48 6.63 -10.25
CA ASP A 365 3.61 7.48 -11.12
C ASP A 365 2.20 7.81 -10.64
#